data_AF-A0A094ZTE3-F1
#
_entry.id   AF-A0A094ZTE3-F1
#
_cell.length_a   1.000
_cell.length_b   1.000
_cell.length_c   1.000
_cell.angle_alpha   90.00
_cell.angle_beta   90.00
_cell.angle_gamma   90.00
#
_symmetry.space_group_name_H-M   'P 1'
#
loop_
_entity.id
_entity.type
_entity.pdbx_description
1 polymer ?
#
loop_
_entity_poly.entity_id
_entity_poly.type
_entity_poly.pdbx_seq_one_letter_code
_entity_poly.pdbx_strand_id
1 'polypeptide(L)' 'MSNKEALIRLFHKLDESGDGIISCDELYSGLSKAGVSSTVIKKIMDRLDLNGDGKVTFSEYEIAIGINNN' A
#
# COMPACT_ATOMS: atom_id res chain seq x y z
N MET A 1 21.39 2.16 -3.18
CA MET A 1 19.92 2.31 -3.21
C MET A 1 19.41 1.90 -1.84
N SER A 2 18.80 2.81 -1.10
CA SER A 2 18.26 2.52 0.24
C SER A 2 16.89 1.84 0.11
N ASN A 3 16.56 0.88 0.98
CA ASN A 3 15.25 0.18 0.96
C ASN A 3 14.06 1.16 0.94
N LYS A 4 14.21 2.33 1.57
CA LYS A 4 13.23 3.41 1.56
C LYS A 4 12.83 3.90 0.16
N GLU A 5 13.79 4.02 -0.76
CA GLU A 5 13.54 4.49 -2.13
C GLU A 5 12.72 3.49 -2.95
N ALA A 6 13.00 2.19 -2.78
CA ALA A 6 12.25 1.12 -3.46
C ALA A 6 10.80 1.09 -2.98
N LEU A 7 10.58 1.36 -1.69
CA LEU A 7 9.26 1.41 -1.08
C LEU A 7 8.46 2.64 -1.51
N ILE A 8 9.08 3.82 -1.53
CA ILE A 8 8.43 5.03 -2.06
C ILE A 8 8.02 4.81 -3.52
N ARG A 9 8.88 4.16 -4.33
CA ARG A 9 8.55 3.83 -5.72
C ARG A 9 7.39 2.84 -5.84
N LEU A 10 7.33 1.84 -4.96
CA LEU A 10 6.23 0.88 -4.94
C LEU A 10 4.92 1.54 -4.49
N PHE A 11 5.00 2.40 -3.48
CA PHE A 11 3.89 3.19 -2.95
C PHE A 11 3.33 4.13 -4.03
N HIS A 12 4.17 4.96 -4.65
CA HIS A 12 3.76 5.84 -5.77
C HIS A 12 3.23 5.09 -7.00
N LYS A 13 3.56 3.81 -7.15
CA LYS A 13 3.03 2.99 -8.25
C LYS A 13 1.61 2.50 -7.97
N LEU A 14 1.20 2.49 -6.71
CA LEU A 14 -0.14 2.10 -6.25
C LEU A 14 -1.02 3.33 -5.98
N ASP A 15 -0.44 4.42 -5.48
CA ASP A 15 -1.06 5.73 -5.32
C ASP A 15 -1.24 6.40 -6.70
N GLU A 16 -2.37 6.10 -7.35
CA GLU A 16 -2.73 6.70 -8.66
C GLU A 16 -3.20 8.16 -8.51
N SER A 17 -3.75 8.56 -7.36
CA SER A 17 -4.23 9.91 -7.12
C SER A 17 -3.11 10.89 -6.73
N GLY A 18 -1.98 10.38 -6.22
CA GLY A 18 -0.81 11.16 -5.81
C GLY A 18 -1.04 11.95 -4.51
N ASP A 19 -1.99 11.53 -3.68
CA ASP A 19 -2.33 12.18 -2.42
C ASP A 19 -1.51 11.65 -1.23
N GLY A 20 -0.63 10.67 -1.47
CA GLY A 20 0.25 10.10 -0.45
C GLY A 20 -0.42 9.06 0.44
N ILE A 21 -1.61 8.59 0.06
CA ILE A 21 -2.35 7.51 0.72
C ILE A 21 -2.82 6.52 -0.35
N ILE A 22 -2.82 5.23 -0.04
CA ILE A 22 -3.38 4.23 -0.95
C ILE A 22 -4.78 3.89 -0.44
N SER A 23 -5.78 4.40 -1.13
CA SER A 23 -7.18 4.09 -0.85
C SER A 23 -7.52 2.66 -1.30
N CYS A 24 -8.55 2.07 -0.69
CA CYS A 24 -9.06 0.76 -1.08
C CYS A 24 -9.36 0.67 -2.59
N ASP A 25 -9.91 1.74 -3.18
CA ASP A 25 -10.18 1.85 -4.62
C ASP A 25 -8.92 1.87 -5.47
N GLU A 26 -7.86 2.53 -5.03
CA GLU A 26 -6.58 2.63 -5.76
C GLU A 26 -5.80 1.33 -5.68
N LEU A 27 -5.77 0.71 -4.49
CA LEU A 27 -5.21 -0.62 -4.31
C LEU A 27 -5.95 -1.62 -5.20
N TYR A 28 -7.27 -1.53 -5.26
CA TYR A 28 -8.09 -2.41 -6.09
C TYR A 28 -7.85 -2.17 -7.58
N SER A 29 -7.82 -0.91 -8.02
CA SER A 29 -7.51 -0.52 -9.40
C SER A 29 -6.13 -1.04 -9.82
N GLY A 30 -5.09 -0.74 -9.04
CA GLY A 30 -3.70 -1.09 -9.33
C GLY A 30 -3.45 -2.60 -9.34
N LEU A 31 -3.98 -3.32 -8.36
CA LEU A 31 -3.82 -4.78 -8.27
C LEU A 31 -4.75 -5.53 -9.22
N SER A 32 -5.94 -5.02 -9.51
CA SER A 32 -6.82 -5.58 -10.54
C SER A 32 -6.19 -5.46 -11.93
N LYS A 33 -5.54 -4.32 -12.24
CA LYS A 33 -4.73 -4.14 -13.46
C LYS A 33 -3.57 -5.13 -13.53
N ALA A 34 -3.01 -5.54 -12.39
CA ALA A 34 -1.99 -6.58 -12.30
C ALA A 34 -2.55 -8.02 -12.38
N GLY A 35 -3.87 -8.19 -12.53
CA GLY A 35 -4.53 -9.50 -12.62
C GLY A 35 -4.75 -10.19 -11.27
N VAL A 36 -4.64 -9.45 -10.16
CA VAL A 36 -4.86 -9.98 -8.81
C VAL A 36 -6.36 -10.01 -8.50
N SER A 37 -6.83 -11.07 -7.85
CA SER A 37 -8.24 -11.21 -7.46
C SER A 37 -8.60 -10.32 -6.27
N SER A 38 -9.84 -9.84 -6.25
CA SER A 38 -10.42 -9.01 -5.19
C SER A 38 -10.21 -9.57 -3.78
N THR A 39 -10.29 -10.89 -3.62
CA THR A 39 -10.08 -11.57 -2.34
C THR A 39 -8.65 -11.45 -1.83
N VAL A 40 -7.67 -11.50 -2.74
CA VAL A 40 -6.24 -11.33 -2.41
C VAL A 40 -5.95 -9.86 -2.13
N ILE A 41 -6.54 -8.95 -2.91
CA ILE A 41 -6.44 -7.50 -2.69
C ILE A 41 -6.94 -7.15 -1.30
N LYS A 42 -8.10 -7.67 -0.89
CA LYS A 42 -8.65 -7.44 0.45
C LYS A 42 -7.73 -7.95 1.55
N LYS A 43 -7.11 -9.12 1.38
CA LYS A 43 -6.12 -9.65 2.33
C LYS A 43 -4.84 -8.81 2.41
N ILE A 44 -4.42 -8.23 1.29
CA ILE A 44 -3.28 -7.31 1.25
C ILE A 44 -3.65 -6.02 1.98
N MET A 45 -4.84 -5.49 1.72
CA MET A 45 -5.39 -4.32 2.41
C MET A 45 -5.42 -4.53 3.92
N ASP A 46 -6.05 -5.61 4.40
CA ASP A 46 -6.11 -5.97 5.83
C ASP A 46 -4.74 -6.08 6.51
N ARG A 47 -3.69 -6.36 5.74
CA ARG A 47 -2.33 -6.51 6.25
C ARG A 47 -1.55 -5.20 6.26
N LEU A 48 -1.93 -4.25 5.41
CA LEU A 48 -1.30 -2.93 5.28
C LEU A 48 -2.06 -1.85 6.06
N ASP A 49 -3.38 -1.96 6.13
CA ASP A 49 -4.30 -1.11 6.88
C ASP A 49 -4.28 -1.50 8.36
N LEU A 50 -3.34 -0.91 9.11
CA LEU A 50 -3.13 -1.24 10.52
C LEU A 50 -4.15 -0.57 11.43
N ASN A 51 -4.68 0.59 11.03
CA ASN A 51 -5.66 1.35 11.80
C ASN A 51 -7.12 0.95 11.48
N GLY A 52 -7.37 0.26 10.37
CA GLY A 52 -8.69 -0.21 9.93
C GLY A 52 -9.56 0.89 9.32
N ASP A 53 -8.98 1.98 8.81
CA ASP A 53 -9.71 3.11 8.23
C ASP A 53 -10.05 2.92 6.74
N GLY A 54 -9.63 1.81 6.15
CA GLY A 54 -9.85 1.48 4.75
C GLY A 54 -8.90 2.22 3.81
N LYS A 55 -7.80 2.76 4.32
CA LYS A 55 -6.73 3.44 3.59
C LYS A 55 -5.38 2.97 4.14
N VAL A 56 -4.35 3.05 3.31
CA VAL A 56 -2.98 2.73 3.72
C VAL A 56 -2.16 3.99 3.61
N THR A 57 -1.81 4.58 4.73
CA THR A 57 -0.91 5.72 4.78
C THR A 57 0.55 5.27 4.59
N PHE A 58 1.40 6.20 4.15
CA PHE A 58 2.84 5.91 4.02
C PHE A 58 3.45 5.39 5.33
N SER A 59 3.01 5.92 6.49
CA SER A 59 3.47 5.45 7.80
C SER A 59 3.04 4.03 8.11
N GLU A 60 1.78 3.66 7.81
CA GLU A 60 1.32 2.28 8.00
C GLU A 60 2.02 1.31 7.05
N TYR A 61 2.29 1.76 5.82
CA TYR A 61 3.09 1.02 4.87
C TYR A 61 4.51 0.77 5.40
N GLU A 62 5.21 1.79 5.93
CA GLU A 62 6.55 1.62 6.54
C GLU A 62 6.53 0.59 7.69
N ILE A 63 5.51 0.64 8.55
CA ILE A 63 5.34 -0.28 9.67
C ILE A 63 5.04 -1.70 9.18
N ALA A 64 4.09 -1.86 8.25
CA ALA A 64 3.65 -3.16 7.75
C ALA A 64 4.76 -3.91 7.01
N ILE A 65 5.68 -3.18 6.37
CA ILE A 65 6.84 -3.76 5.66
C ILE A 65 8.01 -4.04 6.64
N GLY A 66 7.90 -3.62 7.90
CA GLY A 66 8.92 -3.86 8.92
C GLY A 66 10.12 -2.92 8.83
N ILE A 67 9.97 -1.74 8.20
CA ILE A 67 10.95 -0.66 8.32
C ILE A 67 10.59 0.17 9.54
N ASN A 68 10.65 -0.46 10.70
CA ASN A 68 10.65 0.28 11.96
C ASN A 68 12.12 0.38 12.40
N ASN A 69 12.76 1.52 12.07
CA ASN A 69 14.04 1.87 12.65
C ASN A 69 13.77 2.29 14.10
N ASN A 70 14.13 1.42 15.04
CA ASN A 70 14.34 1.83 16.43
C ASN A 70 15.61 2.68 16.53
#